data_AF-A0A1V4E1D5-F1
#
_entry.id   AF-A0A1V4E1D5-F1
#
_cell.length_a   1.000
_cell.length_b   1.000
_cell.length_c   1.000
_cell.angle_alpha   90.00
_cell.angle_beta   90.00
_cell.angle_gamma   90.00
#
_symmetry.space_group_name_H-M   'P 1'
#
loop_
_entity.id
_entity.type
_entity.pdbx_description
1 polymer ?
#
loop_
_entity_poly.entity_id
_entity_poly.type
_entity_poly.pdbx_seq_one_letter_code
_entity_poly.pdbx_strand_id
1 'polypeptide(L)'
;MLPPELPPLPALTRAEGELIDRYLDVVDLLGRINPAHHGDTYRGLRAAQALVAKAAELRDALTLMHQRGETELHAATLARALRVLDGERRTARVTVPPHVGS
;
A
#
# COMPACT_ATOMS: atom_id res chain seq x y z
N MET A 1 -14.24 5.09 25.29
CA MET A 1 -14.90 5.19 23.98
C MET A 1 -14.43 4.01 23.15
N LEU A 2 -15.33 3.12 22.74
CA LEU A 2 -14.99 2.03 21.82
C LEU A 2 -14.59 2.66 20.48
N PRO A 3 -13.51 2.22 19.81
CA PRO A 3 -13.21 2.71 18.47
C PRO A 3 -14.43 2.47 17.56
N PRO A 4 -14.74 3.40 16.64
CA PRO A 4 -15.82 3.20 15.68
C PRO A 4 -15.58 1.88 14.93
N GLU A 5 -16.63 1.08 14.82
CA GLU A 5 -16.59 -0.20 14.11
C GLU A 5 -16.17 0.06 12.66
N LEU A 6 -15.09 -0.59 12.22
CA LEU A 6 -14.64 -0.46 10.84
C LEU A 6 -15.74 -1.06 9.94
N PRO A 7 -16.09 -0.39 8.82
CA PRO A 7 -17.02 -0.98 7.87
C PRO A 7 -16.46 -2.35 7.42
N PRO A 8 -17.32 -3.34 7.15
CA PRO A 8 -16.85 -4.65 6.74
C PRO A 8 -16.04 -4.54 5.45
N LEU A 9 -15.04 -5.42 5.30
CA LEU A 9 -14.26 -5.51 4.07
C LEU A 9 -15.24 -5.78 2.90
N PRO A 10 -15.19 -5.00 1.81
CA PRO A 10 -16.03 -5.26 0.66
C PRO A 10 -15.68 -6.62 0.05
N ALA A 11 -16.62 -7.21 -0.69
CA ALA A 11 -16.35 -8.41 -1.47
C ALA A 11 -15.35 -8.08 -2.57
N LEU A 12 -14.10 -8.49 -2.39
CA LEU A 12 -13.04 -8.37 -3.38
C LEU A 12 -12.96 -9.66 -4.18
N THR A 13 -12.68 -9.53 -5.48
CA THR A 13 -12.17 -10.66 -6.24
C THR A 13 -10.79 -11.05 -5.69
N ARG A 14 -10.35 -12.28 -5.99
CA ARG A 14 -9.00 -12.72 -5.62
C ARG A 14 -7.92 -11.82 -6.22
N ALA A 15 -8.14 -11.30 -7.44
CA ALA A 15 -7.19 -10.43 -8.12
C ALA A 15 -7.10 -9.05 -7.45
N GLU A 16 -8.24 -8.46 -7.07
CA GLU A 16 -8.27 -7.18 -6.33
C GLU A 16 -7.62 -7.28 -4.94
N GLY A 17 -7.85 -8.40 -4.23
CA GLY A 17 -7.17 -8.66 -2.96
C GLY A 17 -5.66 -8.74 -3.12
N GLU A 18 -5.19 -9.53 -4.10
CA GLU A 18 -3.77 -9.65 -4.42
C GLU A 18 -3.14 -8.30 -4.81
N LEU A 19 -3.86 -7.50 -5.60
CA LEU A 19 -3.44 -6.15 -5.98
C LEU A 19 -3.26 -5.25 -4.75
N ILE A 20 -4.22 -5.25 -3.83
CA ILE A 20 -4.14 -4.45 -2.59
C ILE A 20 -2.96 -4.91 -1.73
N ASP A 21 -2.79 -6.21 -1.54
CA ASP A 21 -1.71 -6.75 -0.71
C ASP A 21 -0.35 -6.34 -1.28
N ARG A 22 -0.14 -6.48 -2.60
CA ARG A 22 1.12 -6.08 -3.24
C ARG A 22 1.33 -4.57 -3.25
N TYR A 23 0.26 -3.79 -3.43
CA TYR A 23 0.34 -2.33 -3.31
C TYR A 23 0.78 -1.91 -1.91
N LEU A 24 0.20 -2.49 -0.87
CA LEU A 24 0.52 -2.16 0.51
C LEU A 24 1.92 -2.62 0.93
N ASP A 25 2.42 -3.75 0.41
CA ASP A 25 3.81 -4.18 0.57
C ASP A 25 4.80 -3.12 0.02
N VAL A 26 4.51 -2.61 -1.19
CA VAL A 26 5.31 -1.55 -1.82
C VAL A 26 5.26 -0.26 -0.98
N VAL A 27 4.08 0.16 -0.55
CA VAL A 27 3.87 1.37 0.28
C VAL A 27 4.66 1.28 1.58
N ASP A 28 4.64 0.13 2.26
CA ASP A 28 5.40 -0.04 3.50
C ASP A 28 6.91 0.06 3.30
N LEU A 29 7.42 -0.47 2.19
CA LEU A 29 8.84 -0.36 1.86
C LEU A 29 9.21 1.08 1.51
N LEU A 30 8.37 1.78 0.73
CA LEU A 30 8.52 3.21 0.46
C LEU A 30 8.52 4.04 1.75
N GLY A 31 7.60 3.77 2.68
CA GLY A 31 7.56 4.44 3.97
C GLY A 31 8.80 4.20 4.83
N ARG A 32 9.43 3.02 4.72
CA ARG A 32 10.69 2.69 5.44
C ARG A 32 11.92 3.39 4.86
N ILE A 33 11.94 3.65 3.55
CA ILE A 33 13.06 4.35 2.90
C ILE A 33 12.85 5.87 2.84
N ASN A 34 11.69 6.36 3.28
CA ASN A 34 11.35 7.78 3.19
C ASN A 34 12.34 8.61 4.03
N PRO A 35 13.18 9.44 3.39
CA PRO A 35 14.22 10.21 4.08
C PRO A 35 13.67 11.33 4.95
N ALA A 36 12.38 11.68 4.81
CA ALA A 36 11.71 12.66 5.66
C ALA A 36 11.38 12.11 7.06
N HIS A 37 11.56 10.80 7.28
CA HIS A 37 11.40 10.16 8.59
C HIS A 37 12.76 9.72 9.13
N HIS A 38 12.92 9.75 10.45
CA HIS A 38 14.14 9.24 11.08
C HIS A 38 14.31 7.74 10.83
N GLY A 39 15.53 7.33 10.50
CA GLY A 39 15.85 5.93 10.24
C GLY A 39 17.35 5.69 10.13
N ASP A 40 17.73 4.41 10.14
CA ASP A 40 19.11 3.95 9.92
C ASP A 40 19.33 3.56 8.44
N THR A 41 20.50 3.89 7.91
CA THR A 41 20.84 3.71 6.49
C THR A 41 20.87 2.24 6.06
N TYR A 42 21.28 1.33 6.95
CA TYR A 42 21.29 -0.10 6.66
C TYR A 42 19.86 -0.66 6.54
N ARG A 43 18.96 -0.26 7.45
CA ARG A 43 17.54 -0.61 7.35
C ARG A 43 16.92 -0.05 6.06
N GLY A 44 17.26 1.18 5.70
CA GLY A 44 16.86 1.80 4.43
C GLY A 44 17.34 1.00 3.22
N LEU A 45 18.62 0.61 3.20
CA LEU A 45 19.19 -0.21 2.12
C LEU A 45 18.46 -1.55 1.96
N ARG A 46 18.19 -2.26 3.06
CA ARG A 46 17.46 -3.54 3.02
C ARG A 46 16.04 -3.37 2.50
N ALA A 47 15.36 -2.29 2.87
CA ALA A 47 14.02 -2.00 2.37
C ALA A 47 14.05 -1.65 0.87
N ALA A 48 15.02 -0.86 0.41
CA ALA A 48 15.20 -0.53 -1.00
C ALA A 48 15.49 -1.78 -1.86
N GLN A 49 16.30 -2.72 -1.34
CA GLN A 49 16.55 -4.00 -2.01
C GLN A 49 15.27 -4.84 -2.15
N ALA A 50 14.46 -4.93 -1.08
CA ALA A 50 13.21 -5.66 -1.11
C ALA A 50 12.15 -5.01 -2.02
N LEU A 51 12.19 -3.68 -2.15
CA LEU A 51 11.22 -2.91 -2.96
C LEU A 51 11.21 -3.36 -4.42
N VAL A 52 12.37 -3.69 -4.99
CA VAL A 52 12.47 -4.14 -6.39
C VAL A 52 11.62 -5.40 -6.62
N ALA A 53 11.73 -6.38 -5.73
CA ALA A 53 10.95 -7.62 -5.83
C ALA A 53 9.44 -7.34 -5.66
N LYS A 54 9.07 -6.53 -4.66
CA LYS A 54 7.65 -6.21 -4.40
C LYS A 54 7.01 -5.37 -5.50
N ALA A 55 7.76 -4.46 -6.11
CA ALA A 55 7.29 -3.72 -7.28
C ALA A 55 7.09 -4.65 -8.51
N ALA A 56 7.97 -5.65 -8.70
CA ALA A 56 7.79 -6.64 -9.75
C ALA A 56 6.53 -7.50 -9.51
N GLU A 57 6.32 -7.99 -8.28
CA GLU A 57 5.11 -8.74 -7.94
C GLU A 57 3.82 -7.92 -8.15
N LEU A 58 3.83 -6.62 -7.81
CA LEU A 58 2.71 -5.71 -8.06
C LEU A 58 2.44 -5.56 -9.57
N ARG A 59 3.49 -5.34 -10.37
CA ARG A 59 3.39 -5.28 -11.84
C ARG A 59 2.82 -6.59 -12.39
N ASP A 60 3.25 -7.74 -11.88
CA ASP A 60 2.83 -9.04 -12.38
C ASP A 60 1.36 -9.32 -12.04
N ALA A 61 0.88 -8.88 -10.87
CA ALA A 61 -0.54 -8.92 -10.52
C ALA A 61 -1.40 -8.09 -11.49
N LEU A 62 -0.99 -6.84 -11.79
CA LEU A 62 -1.67 -5.99 -12.77
C LEU A 62 -1.61 -6.57 -14.19
N THR A 63 -0.47 -7.16 -14.56
CA THR A 63 -0.30 -7.84 -15.86
C THR A 63 -1.28 -9.00 -16.00
N LEU A 64 -1.44 -9.82 -14.95
CA LEU A 64 -2.37 -10.94 -14.96
C LEU A 64 -3.83 -10.47 -15.07
N MET A 65 -4.21 -9.41 -14.35
CA MET A 65 -5.54 -8.80 -14.49
C MET A 65 -5.79 -8.37 -15.93
N HIS A 66 -4.85 -7.62 -16.52
CA HIS A 66 -4.95 -7.15 -17.89
C HIS A 66 -5.09 -8.31 -18.90
N GLN A 67 -4.28 -9.37 -18.75
CA GLN A 67 -4.34 -10.57 -19.60
C GLN A 67 -5.69 -11.30 -19.51
N ARG A 68 -6.41 -11.18 -18.39
CA ARG A 68 -7.76 -11.73 -18.19
C ARG A 68 -8.86 -10.83 -18.73
N GLY A 69 -8.52 -9.66 -19.26
CA GLY A 69 -9.48 -8.65 -19.70
C GLY A 69 -10.06 -7.79 -18.56
N GLU A 70 -9.48 -7.87 -17.36
CA GLU A 70 -9.82 -6.99 -16.23
C GLU A 70 -9.10 -5.64 -16.43
N THR A 71 -9.67 -4.75 -17.24
CA THR A 71 -9.02 -3.50 -17.67
C THR A 71 -9.34 -2.29 -16.81
N GLU A 72 -10.31 -2.38 -15.91
CA GLU A 72 -10.76 -1.28 -15.06
C GLU A 72 -10.72 -1.67 -13.58
N LEU A 73 -10.33 -0.72 -12.73
CA LEU A 73 -10.34 -0.88 -11.28
C LEU A 73 -11.53 -0.14 -10.68
N HIS A 74 -12.28 -0.82 -9.82
CA HIS A 74 -13.40 -0.20 -9.12
C HIS A 74 -12.91 0.65 -7.93
N ALA A 75 -12.43 1.86 -8.23
CA ALA A 75 -11.70 2.72 -7.29
C ALA A 75 -12.44 2.93 -5.95
N ALA A 76 -13.77 3.07 -5.97
CA ALA A 76 -14.56 3.23 -4.74
C ALA A 76 -14.49 2.00 -3.82
N THR A 77 -14.53 0.79 -4.39
CA THR A 77 -14.42 -0.48 -3.66
C THR A 77 -13.01 -0.64 -3.11
N LEU A 78 -11.99 -0.43 -3.95
CA LEU A 78 -10.60 -0.55 -3.53
C LEU A 78 -10.22 0.48 -2.46
N ALA A 79 -10.70 1.72 -2.56
CA ALA A 79 -10.48 2.75 -1.56
C ALA A 79 -11.14 2.40 -0.21
N ARG A 80 -12.31 1.73 -0.23
CA ARG A 80 -12.95 1.23 1.00
C ARG A 80 -12.14 0.09 1.61
N ALA A 81 -11.69 -0.86 0.79
CA ALA A 81 -10.84 -1.95 1.25
C ALA A 81 -9.52 -1.44 1.86
N LEU A 82 -8.86 -0.48 1.20
CA LEU A 82 -7.66 0.16 1.73
C LEU A 82 -7.91 0.81 3.09
N ARG A 83 -9.03 1.52 3.29
CA ARG A 83 -9.38 2.10 4.60
C ARG A 83 -9.54 1.04 5.69
N VAL A 84 -10.20 -0.07 5.40
CA VAL A 84 -10.36 -1.20 6.34
C VAL A 84 -9.01 -1.84 6.67
N LEU A 85 -8.12 -1.93 5.69
CA LEU A 85 -6.77 -2.50 5.81
C LEU A 85 -5.72 -1.49 6.27
N ASP A 86 -6.14 -0.40 6.92
CA ASP A 86 -5.26 0.62 7.47
C ASP A 86 -4.34 1.30 6.42
N GLY A 87 -4.77 1.29 5.16
CA GLY A 87 -4.08 1.87 4.03
C GLY A 87 -3.82 3.37 4.18
N GLU A 88 -4.71 4.13 4.83
CA GLU A 88 -4.49 5.56 5.10
C GLU A 88 -3.25 5.78 5.97
N ARG A 89 -3.11 5.03 7.08
CA ARG A 89 -1.95 5.13 7.97
C ARG A 89 -0.67 4.67 7.28
N ARG A 90 -0.72 3.60 6.49
CA ARG A 90 0.44 3.06 5.76
C ARG A 90 0.91 4.03 4.68
N THR A 91 -0.01 4.55 3.86
CA THR A 91 0.31 5.51 2.78
C THR A 91 0.77 6.87 3.31
N ALA A 92 0.27 7.33 4.46
CA ALA A 92 0.74 8.55 5.10
C ALA A 92 2.25 8.53 5.39
N ARG A 93 2.86 7.36 5.63
CA ARG A 93 4.31 7.22 5.86
C ARG A 93 5.15 7.52 4.62
N VAL A 94 4.58 7.46 3.42
CA VAL A 94 5.28 7.81 2.18
C VAL A 94 5.33 9.33 1.99
N THR A 95 4.43 10.07 2.64
CA THR A 95 4.38 11.53 2.54
C THR A 95 5.43 12.20 3.43
N VAL A 96 5.78 13.44 3.09
CA VAL A 96 6.61 14.30 3.96
C VAL A 96 5.75 14.73 5.15
N PRO A 97 6.18 14.51 6.40
CA PRO A 97 5.44 14.98 7.57
C PRO A 97 5.19 16.50 7.51
N PRO A 98 4.02 16.98 7.93
CA PRO A 98 3.77 18.42 8.01
C PRO A 98 4.79 19.07 8.95
N HIS A 99 5.22 20.30 8.63
CA HIS A 99 6.01 21.10 9.56
C HIS A 99 5.20 21.32 10.83
N VAL A 100 5.61 20.71 11.94
CA VAL A 100 5.13 21.10 13.25
C VAL A 100 5.84 22.41 13.56
N GLY A 101 5.16 23.53 13.38
CA GLY A 101 5.70 24.85 13.71
C GLY A 101 6.12 24.87 15.18
N SER A 102 7.36 25.31 15.43
CA SER A 102 7.90 25.58 16.77
C SER A 102 7.25 26.79 17.42
#